data_AF-A0A531KNG2-F1
#
_entry.id   AF-A0A531KNG2-F1
#
_cell.length_a   1.000
_cell.length_b   1.000
_cell.length_c   1.000
_cell.angle_alpha   90.00
_cell.angle_beta   90.00
_cell.angle_gamma   90.00
#
_symmetry.space_group_name_H-M   'P 1'
#
loop_
_entity.id
_entity.type
_entity.pdbx_description
1 polymer ?
#
loop_
_entity_poly.entity_id
_entity_poly.type
_entity_poly.pdbx_seq_one_letter_code
_entity_poly.pdbx_strand_id
1 'polypeptide(L)' 'MQSFTYERAASAEQAAAAVAARPDAKFISGGTNLLDLMKLEIERPAHLVDISRLPLDRI' A
#
# COMPACT_ATOMS: atom_id res chain seq x y z
N MET A 1 2.11 -6.47 14.70
CA MET A 1 1.79 -6.32 13.25
C MET A 1 1.01 -7.54 12.78
N GLN A 2 -0.15 -7.30 12.18
CA GLN A 2 -1.05 -8.34 11.70
C GLN A 2 -0.63 -8.84 10.31
N SER A 3 -1.07 -10.04 9.94
CA SER A 3 -0.89 -10.55 8.59
C SER A 3 -1.65 -9.68 7.58
N PHE A 4 -1.01 -9.40 6.45
CA PHE A 4 -1.61 -8.68 5.33
C PHE A 4 -1.23 -9.35 4.03
N THR A 5 -2.06 -9.14 3.02
CA THR A 5 -1.74 -9.48 1.63
C THR A 5 -1.02 -8.31 0.97
N TYR A 6 -0.20 -8.60 -0.03
CA TYR A 6 0.63 -7.60 -0.69
C TYR A 6 0.53 -7.77 -2.21
N GLU A 7 0.16 -6.70 -2.90
CA GLU A 7 0.03 -6.61 -4.35
C GLU A 7 1.04 -5.58 -4.88
N ARG A 8 1.69 -5.89 -6.01
CA ARG A 8 2.46 -4.90 -6.77
C ARG A 8 1.60 -4.41 -7.93
N ALA A 9 1.28 -3.12 -7.93
CA ALA A 9 0.52 -2.54 -9.03
C ALA A 9 1.42 -2.37 -10.27
N ALA A 10 0.86 -2.62 -11.46
CA ALA A 10 1.52 -2.39 -12.74
C ALA A 10 1.18 -1.02 -13.35
N SER A 11 0.18 -0.31 -12.81
CA SER A 11 -0.24 1.03 -13.23
C SER A 11 -0.90 1.78 -12.07
N ALA A 12 -1.04 3.11 -12.21
CA ALA A 12 -1.72 3.93 -11.21
C ALA A 12 -3.22 3.59 -11.16
N GLU A 13 -3.82 3.28 -12.32
CA GLU A 13 -5.21 2.89 -12.47
C GLU A 13 -5.48 1.55 -11.76
N GLN A 14 -4.60 0.57 -11.93
CA GLN A 14 -4.70 -0.70 -11.20
C GLN A 14 -4.57 -0.47 -9.70
N ALA A 15 -3.60 0.34 -9.26
CA ALA A 15 -3.41 0.63 -7.83
C ALA A 15 -4.67 1.27 -7.22
N ALA A 16 -5.22 2.27 -7.90
CA ALA A 16 -6.44 2.95 -7.49
C ALA A 16 -7.63 1.99 -7.43
N ALA A 17 -7.81 1.13 -8.43
CA ALA A 17 -8.87 0.12 -8.46
C ALA A 17 -8.72 -0.89 -7.31
N ALA A 18 -7.50 -1.38 -7.04
CA ALA A 18 -7.24 -2.33 -5.97
C ALA A 18 -7.57 -1.77 -4.59
N VAL A 19 -7.20 -0.51 -4.32
CA VAL A 19 -7.57 0.17 -3.07
C VAL A 19 -9.07 0.50 -3.02
N ALA A 20 -9.67 0.96 -4.12
CA ALA A 20 -11.10 1.25 -4.17
C ALA A 20 -11.98 0.01 -3.92
N ALA A 21 -11.53 -1.16 -4.36
CA ALA A 21 -12.24 -2.42 -4.17
C ALA A 21 -12.13 -3.00 -2.74
N ARG A 22 -11.22 -2.47 -1.90
CA ARG A 22 -10.87 -3.02 -0.58
C ARG A 22 -10.80 -1.90 0.46
N PRO A 23 -11.84 -1.70 1.29
CA PRO A 23 -11.89 -0.60 2.26
C PRO A 23 -10.73 -0.56 3.26
N ASP A 24 -10.08 -1.70 3.50
CA ASP A 24 -8.96 -1.89 4.42
C ASP A 24 -7.59 -1.97 3.71
N ALA A 25 -7.55 -1.69 2.41
CA ALA A 25 -6.30 -1.60 1.67
C ALA A 25 -5.64 -0.23 1.85
N LYS A 26 -4.30 -0.22 1.92
CA LYS A 26 -3.51 1.02 1.85
C LYS A 26 -2.41 0.92 0.80
N PHE A 27 -2.08 2.06 0.21
CA PHE A 27 -0.89 2.20 -0.61
C PHE A 27 0.36 2.09 0.26
N ILE A 28 1.42 1.51 -0.30
CA ILE A 28 2.77 1.55 0.27
C ILE A 28 3.77 1.94 -0.82
N SER A 29 4.77 2.73 -0.43
CA SER A 29 5.94 3.04 -1.24
C SER A 29 7.20 2.76 -0.40
N GLY A 30 7.98 3.77 -0.02
CA GLY A 30 9.15 3.59 0.86
C GLY A 30 8.84 3.01 2.25
N GLY A 31 7.58 3.09 2.71
CA GLY A 31 7.10 2.39 3.89
C GLY A 31 7.62 2.90 5.24
N THR A 32 8.48 3.92 5.26
CA THR A 32 9.17 4.42 6.46
C THR A 32 8.24 4.87 7.58
N ASN A 33 7.07 5.42 7.23
CA ASN A 33 6.04 5.79 8.22
C ASN A 33 4.97 4.70 8.39
N LEU A 34 4.37 4.20 7.31
CA LEU A 34 3.28 3.22 7.40
C LEU A 34 3.70 1.94 8.13
N LEU A 35 4.87 1.38 7.83
CA LEU A 35 5.34 0.15 8.48
C LEU A 35 5.65 0.37 9.97
N ASP A 36 6.08 1.57 10.35
CA ASP A 36 6.30 1.90 11.76
C ASP A 36 4.98 1.90 12.54
N LEU A 37 3.94 2.55 11.97
CA LEU A 37 2.59 2.55 12.53
C LEU A 37 1.97 1.14 12.59
N MET A 38 2.26 0.28 11.60
CA MET A 38 1.79 -1.11 11.58
C MET A 38 2.45 -1.99 12.64
N LYS A 39 3.71 -1.72 13.00
CA LYS A 39 4.41 -2.43 14.09
C LYS A 39 3.72 -2.17 15.43
N LEU A 40 3.35 -0.92 15.69
CA LEU A 40 2.60 -0.49 16.87
C LEU A 40 1.10 -0.78 16.77
N GLU A 41 0.66 -1.36 15.65
CA GLU A 41 -0.74 -1.67 15.35
C GLU A 41 -1.68 -0.46 15.42
N ILE A 42 -1.15 0.74 15.14
CA ILE A 42 -1.93 1.96 14.95
C ILE A 42 -2.62 1.89 13.59
N GLU A 43 -1.87 1.50 12.55
CA GLU A 43 -2.39 1.20 11.23
C GLU A 43 -2.51 -0.31 11.06
N ARG A 44 -3.67 -0.79 10.59
CA ARG A 44 -3.97 -2.23 10.48
C ARG A 44 -4.56 -2.60 9.11
N PRO A 45 -3.92 -2.24 7.98
CA PRO A 45 -4.43 -2.63 6.67
C PRO A 45 -4.32 -4.15 6.47
N ALA A 46 -5.34 -4.80 5.93
CA ALA A 46 -5.28 -6.23 5.57
C ALA A 46 -4.69 -6.45 4.17
N HIS A 47 -4.52 -5.38 3.39
CA HIS A 47 -3.96 -5.42 2.05
C HIS A 47 -3.07 -4.19 1.80
N LEU A 48 -1.87 -4.43 1.29
CA LEU A 48 -0.94 -3.38 0.86
C LEU A 48 -0.77 -3.40 -0.65
N VAL A 49 -0.95 -2.24 -1.27
CA VAL A 49 -0.74 -2.04 -2.71
C VAL A 49 0.54 -1.23 -2.91
N ASP A 50 1.59 -1.88 -3.40
CA ASP A 50 2.88 -1.26 -3.64
C ASP A 50 2.88 -0.45 -4.94
N ILE A 51 3.17 0.84 -4.81
CA ILE A 51 3.27 1.82 -5.90
C ILE A 51 4.71 2.27 -6.18
N SER A 52 5.72 1.73 -5.47
CA SER A 52 7.13 2.16 -5.53
C SER A 52 7.80 1.97 -6.90
N ARG A 53 7.21 1.16 -7.79
CA ARG A 53 7.74 0.89 -9.13
C ARG A 53 6.98 1.60 -10.24
N LEU A 54 5.93 2.33 -9.92
CA LEU A 54 5.19 3.11 -10.90
C LEU A 54 6.04 4.32 -11.32
N PRO A 55 5.96 4.79 -12.58
CA PRO A 55 6.71 5.93 -13.08
C PRO A 55 6.12 7.27 -12.59
N LEU A 56 5.98 7.41 -11.27
CA LEU A 56 5.43 8.55 -10.54
C LEU A 56 6.53 9.33 -9.80
N ASP A 57 7.75 9.31 -10.34
CA ASP A 57 9.01 9.71 -9.69
C ASP A 57 9.79 10.78 -10.47
N ARG A 58 9.16 11.42 -11.47
CA ARG A 58 9.76 12.48 -12.29
C ARG A 58 9.45 13.86 -11.74
N ILE A 59 10.37 14.81 -11.97
CA ILE A 59 10.27 16.24 -11.61
C ILE A 59 9.96 17.04 -12.87
#